data_AF-A0AAW0PBM4-F1
#
_entry.id   AF-A0AAW0PBM4-F1
#
_cell.length_a   1.000
_cell.length_b   1.000
_cell.length_c   1.000
_cell.angle_alpha   90.00
_cell.angle_beta   90.00
_cell.angle_gamma   90.00
#
_symmetry.space_group_name_H-M   'P 1'
#
loop_
_entity.id
_entity.type
_entity.pdbx_description
1 polymer ?
#
loop_
_entity_poly.entity_id
_entity_poly.type
_entity_poly.pdbx_seq_one_letter_code
_entity_poly.pdbx_strand_id
1 'polypeptide(L)'
;MEFLFGKRKTPEEMLRQNQRALNKAMRELDREKAKLEQQEKKIIADIKKMAKQGQMDAVKIMAKDLVRTRRYIKKFIMMKANIQAVSLKIQTLKSNNSMAQAMKGVTKAMATMNRQLGLNLTDELSNLPSTGGSLSMAGKKAEPQAALADADADLEERLNNLRKD
;
A
#
# COMPACT_ATOMS: atom_id res chain seq x y z
N MET A 1 -36.22 12.00 3.38
CA MET A 1 -35.43 12.30 2.15
C MET A 1 -34.02 11.68 2.13
N GLU A 2 -33.65 10.84 3.11
CA GLU A 2 -32.30 10.26 3.21
C GLU A 2 -32.16 8.85 2.59
N PHE A 3 -33.29 8.22 2.22
CA PHE A 3 -33.35 6.88 1.61
C PHE A 3 -33.25 6.92 0.06
N LEU A 4 -33.48 8.09 -0.55
CA LEU A 4 -33.53 8.29 -2.01
C LEU A 4 -32.21 8.80 -2.62
N PHE A 5 -31.31 9.35 -1.81
CA PHE A 5 -29.95 9.69 -2.23
C PHE A 5 -29.00 8.69 -1.58
N GLY A 6 -28.76 7.57 -2.26
CA GLY A 6 -27.87 6.51 -1.81
C GLY A 6 -26.59 7.11 -1.23
N LYS A 7 -26.28 6.75 0.02
CA LYS A 7 -25.13 7.25 0.77
C LYS A 7 -23.91 7.26 -0.15
N ARG A 8 -23.39 8.46 -0.47
CA ARG A 8 -22.12 8.56 -1.17
C ARG A 8 -21.10 7.88 -0.26
N LYS A 9 -20.54 6.76 -0.74
CA LYS A 9 -19.53 6.02 0.01
C LYS A 9 -18.46 6.98 0.47
N THR A 10 -18.15 6.94 1.76
CA THR A 10 -17.04 7.74 2.27
C THR A 10 -15.75 7.30 1.56
N PRO A 11 -14.76 8.19 1.41
CA PRO A 11 -13.47 7.81 0.83
C PRO A 11 -12.87 6.55 1.49
N GLU A 12 -13.07 6.38 2.81
CA GLU A 12 -12.64 5.20 3.55
C GLU A 12 -13.40 3.92 3.16
N GLU A 13 -14.71 4.00 2.95
CA GLU A 13 -15.52 2.87 2.49
C GLU A 13 -15.13 2.44 1.07
N MET A 14 -14.84 3.40 0.18
CA MET A 14 -14.34 3.12 -1.16
C MET A 14 -12.96 2.44 -1.13
N LEU A 15 -12.02 2.93 -0.31
CA LEU A 15 -10.70 2.30 -0.14
C LEU A 15 -10.83 0.88 0.41
N ARG A 16 -11.70 0.64 1.40
CA ARG A 16 -11.97 -0.70 1.94
C ARG A 16 -12.63 -1.63 0.92
N GLN A 17 -13.52 -1.12 0.07
CA GLN A 17 -14.14 -1.92 -0.98
C GLN A 17 -13.13 -2.29 -2.07
N ASN A 18 -12.31 -1.33 -2.51
CA ASN A 18 -11.27 -1.55 -3.50
C ASN A 18 -10.22 -2.55 -2.99
N GLN A 19 -9.79 -2.44 -1.74
CA GLN A 19 -8.88 -3.40 -1.12
C GLN A 19 -9.45 -4.83 -1.15
N ARG A 20 -10.74 -5.00 -0.84
CA ARG A 20 -11.43 -6.30 -0.90
C ARG A 20 -11.53 -6.82 -2.33
N ALA A 21 -11.84 -5.96 -3.28
CA ALA A 21 -11.90 -6.31 -4.70
C ALA A 21 -10.52 -6.76 -5.23
N LEU A 22 -9.45 -6.04 -4.90
CA LEU A 22 -8.08 -6.39 -5.27
C LEU A 22 -7.65 -7.71 -4.64
N ASN A 23 -7.94 -7.94 -3.35
CA ASN A 23 -7.65 -9.22 -2.68
C ASN A 23 -8.45 -10.40 -3.27
N LYS A 24 -9.65 -10.15 -3.79
CA LYS A 24 -10.42 -11.17 -4.53
C LYS A 24 -9.76 -11.46 -5.88
N ALA A 25 -9.40 -10.41 -6.63
CA ALA A 25 -8.71 -10.53 -7.91
C ALA A 25 -7.38 -11.29 -7.78
N MET A 26 -6.54 -10.97 -6.78
CA MET A 26 -5.28 -11.71 -6.54
C MET A 26 -5.49 -13.21 -6.37
N ARG A 27 -6.48 -13.62 -5.57
CA ARG A 27 -6.81 -15.04 -5.35
C ARG A 27 -7.35 -15.72 -6.60
N GLU A 28 -8.08 -14.99 -7.43
CA GLU A 28 -8.59 -15.49 -8.70
C GLU A 28 -7.47 -15.69 -9.72
N LEU A 29 -6.51 -14.77 -9.78
CA LEU A 29 -5.30 -14.92 -10.59
C LEU A 29 -4.45 -16.12 -10.15
N ASP A 30 -4.30 -16.35 -8.84
CA ASP A 30 -3.56 -17.50 -8.32
C ASP A 30 -4.23 -18.83 -8.69
N ARG A 31 -5.57 -18.89 -8.63
CA ARG A 31 -6.33 -20.07 -9.08
C ARG A 31 -6.17 -20.31 -10.57
N GLU A 32 -6.22 -19.27 -11.38
CA GLU A 32 -6.09 -19.40 -12.83
C GLU A 32 -4.66 -19.80 -13.24
N LYS A 33 -3.65 -19.23 -12.58
CA LYS A 33 -2.25 -19.69 -12.70
C LYS A 33 -2.13 -21.17 -12.40
N ALA A 34 -2.70 -21.65 -11.29
CA ALA A 34 -2.60 -23.06 -10.91
C ALA A 34 -3.23 -24.00 -11.94
N LYS A 35 -4.36 -23.61 -12.55
CA LYS A 35 -4.97 -24.37 -13.66
C LYS A 35 -4.06 -24.42 -14.89
N LEU A 36 -3.47 -23.27 -15.27
CA LEU A 36 -2.54 -23.21 -16.40
C LEU A 36 -1.28 -24.04 -16.15
N GLU A 37 -0.76 -24.08 -14.93
CA GLU A 37 0.38 -24.93 -14.55
C GLU A 37 0.03 -26.43 -14.61
N GLN A 38 -1.19 -26.81 -14.24
CA GLN A 38 -1.67 -28.18 -14.43
C GLN A 38 -1.82 -28.53 -15.91
N GLN A 39 -2.36 -27.61 -16.71
CA GLN A 39 -2.47 -27.78 -18.16
C GLN A 39 -1.10 -27.89 -18.82
N GLU A 40 -0.12 -27.09 -18.38
CA GLU A 40 1.27 -27.19 -18.85
C GLU A 40 1.83 -28.60 -18.62
N LYS A 41 1.64 -29.16 -17.42
CA LYS A 41 2.08 -30.53 -17.10
C LYS A 41 1.42 -31.57 -17.99
N LYS A 42 0.10 -31.44 -18.26
CA LYS A 42 -0.63 -32.34 -19.16
C LYS A 42 -0.11 -32.25 -20.60
N ILE A 43 0.04 -31.03 -21.15
CA ILE A 43 0.57 -30.80 -22.49
C ILE A 43 1.97 -31.41 -22.63
N ILE A 44 2.84 -31.29 -21.62
CA ILE A 44 4.17 -31.91 -21.64
C ILE A 44 4.07 -33.44 -21.70
N ALA A 45 3.16 -34.05 -20.93
CA ALA A 45 2.95 -35.49 -20.96
C ALA A 45 2.42 -35.97 -22.32
N ASP A 46 1.46 -35.24 -22.90
CA ASP A 46 0.88 -35.54 -24.21
C ASP A 46 1.91 -35.38 -25.33
N ILE A 47 2.72 -34.32 -25.31
CA ILE A 47 3.85 -34.14 -26.25
C ILE A 47 4.78 -35.35 -26.20
N LYS A 48 5.16 -35.81 -25.00
CA LYS A 48 6.04 -36.98 -24.84
C LYS A 48 5.40 -38.25 -25.38
N LYS A 49 4.09 -38.44 -25.18
CA LYS A 49 3.35 -39.60 -25.68
C LYS A 49 3.26 -39.59 -27.22
N MET A 50 2.89 -38.46 -27.81
CA MET A 50 2.73 -38.30 -29.26
C MET A 50 4.06 -38.40 -30.00
N ALA A 51 5.14 -37.89 -29.37
CA ALA A 51 6.50 -38.04 -29.91
C ALA A 51 6.93 -39.51 -29.98
N LYS A 52 6.63 -40.33 -28.96
CA LYS A 52 6.90 -41.78 -28.98
C LYS A 52 6.09 -42.52 -30.04
N GLN A 53 4.91 -42.01 -30.38
CA GLN A 53 4.05 -42.56 -31.44
C GLN A 53 4.45 -42.09 -32.84
N GLY A 54 5.48 -41.25 -32.98
CA GLY A 54 5.95 -40.73 -34.27
C GLY A 54 5.06 -39.65 -34.88
N GLN A 55 4.06 -39.13 -34.17
CA GLN A 55 3.12 -38.13 -34.67
C GLN A 55 3.70 -36.71 -34.58
N MET A 56 4.71 -36.42 -35.39
CA MET A 56 5.51 -35.18 -35.31
C MET A 56 4.71 -33.89 -35.61
N ASP A 57 3.69 -33.96 -36.48
CA ASP A 57 2.84 -32.80 -36.76
C ASP A 57 1.99 -32.39 -35.55
N ALA A 58 1.43 -33.37 -34.83
CA ALA A 58 0.70 -33.13 -33.59
C ALA A 58 1.63 -32.55 -32.51
N VAL A 59 2.85 -33.10 -32.38
CA VAL A 59 3.88 -32.57 -31.46
C VAL A 59 4.20 -31.11 -31.76
N LYS A 60 4.31 -30.72 -33.03
CA LYS A 60 4.59 -29.34 -33.45
C LYS A 60 3.48 -28.37 -33.05
N ILE A 61 2.22 -28.79 -33.15
CA ILE A 61 1.06 -27.99 -32.73
C ILE A 61 1.03 -27.86 -31.21
N MET A 62 1.17 -28.97 -30.48
CA MET A 62 1.17 -28.98 -29.01
C MET A 62 2.35 -28.19 -28.42
N ALA A 63 3.52 -28.22 -29.06
CA ALA A 63 4.68 -27.43 -28.63
C ALA A 63 4.41 -25.92 -28.73
N LYS A 64 3.69 -25.47 -29.76
CA LYS A 64 3.26 -24.06 -29.85
C LYS A 64 2.30 -23.70 -28.72
N ASP A 65 1.39 -24.62 -28.37
CA ASP A 65 0.45 -24.40 -27.27
C ASP A 65 1.16 -24.35 -25.90
N LEU A 66 2.16 -25.20 -25.68
CA LEU A 66 3.02 -25.16 -24.50
C LEU A 66 3.68 -23.78 -24.31
N VAL A 67 4.25 -23.21 -25.38
CA VAL A 67 4.88 -21.88 -25.34
C VAL A 67 3.85 -20.78 -25.02
N ARG A 68 2.64 -20.87 -25.58
CA ARG A 68 1.55 -19.91 -25.26
C ARG A 68 1.15 -20.01 -23.79
N THR A 69 0.94 -21.22 -23.27
CA THR A 69 0.59 -21.47 -21.87
C THR A 69 1.66 -20.90 -20.92
N ARG A 70 2.95 -21.14 -21.20
CA ARG A 70 4.05 -20.54 -20.42
C ARG A 70 4.04 -19.01 -20.45
N ARG A 71 3.76 -18.40 -21.61
CA ARG A 71 3.66 -16.94 -21.73
C ARG A 71 2.49 -16.42 -20.90
N TYR A 72 1.35 -17.11 -20.88
CA TYR A 72 0.22 -16.74 -20.02
C TYR A 72 0.59 -16.85 -18.54
N ILE A 73 1.19 -17.95 -18.08
CA ILE A 73 1.65 -18.09 -16.68
C ILE A 73 2.53 -16.90 -16.28
N LYS A 74 3.53 -16.52 -17.10
CA LYS A 74 4.35 -15.32 -16.85
C LYS A 74 3.53 -14.03 -16.79
N LYS A 75 2.56 -13.86 -17.68
CA LYS A 75 1.66 -12.70 -17.70
C LYS A 75 0.82 -12.62 -16.42
N PHE A 76 0.32 -13.76 -15.91
CA PHE A 76 -0.41 -13.84 -14.65
C PHE A 76 0.47 -13.46 -13.44
N ILE A 77 1.73 -13.89 -13.41
CA ILE A 77 2.70 -13.50 -12.37
C ILE A 77 2.93 -11.99 -12.37
N MET A 78 3.19 -11.38 -13.54
CA MET A 78 3.36 -9.93 -13.66
C MET A 78 2.09 -9.17 -13.25
N MET A 79 0.92 -9.65 -13.67
CA MET A 79 -0.35 -9.01 -13.32
C MET A 79 -0.63 -9.08 -11.82
N LYS A 80 -0.30 -10.19 -11.15
CA LYS A 80 -0.37 -10.29 -9.68
C LYS A 80 0.56 -9.27 -9.01
N ALA A 81 1.80 -9.16 -9.47
CA ALA A 81 2.75 -8.19 -8.95
C ALA A 81 2.24 -6.74 -9.09
N ASN A 82 1.65 -6.40 -10.24
CA ASN A 82 1.04 -5.09 -10.46
C ASN A 82 -0.14 -4.82 -9.51
N ILE A 83 -1.03 -5.79 -9.30
CA ILE A 83 -2.14 -5.66 -8.35
C ILE A 83 -1.62 -5.52 -6.92
N GLN A 84 -0.59 -6.26 -6.55
CA GLN A 84 0.04 -6.17 -5.25
C GLN A 84 0.68 -4.79 -5.04
N ALA A 85 1.36 -4.23 -6.04
CA ALA A 85 1.89 -2.87 -5.99
C ALA A 85 0.78 -1.81 -5.81
N VAL A 86 -0.34 -1.95 -6.53
CA VAL A 86 -1.51 -1.07 -6.36
C VAL A 86 -2.13 -1.21 -4.97
N SER A 87 -2.21 -2.44 -4.45
CA SER A 87 -2.69 -2.72 -3.09
C SER A 87 -1.81 -2.04 -2.04
N LEU A 88 -0.48 -2.12 -2.16
CA LEU A 88 0.45 -1.44 -1.27
C LEU A 88 0.26 0.08 -1.33
N LYS A 89 0.13 0.65 -2.52
CA LYS A 89 -0.16 2.09 -2.69
C LYS A 89 -1.46 2.50 -1.99
N ILE A 90 -2.51 1.69 -2.09
CA ILE A 90 -3.78 1.92 -1.38
C ILE A 90 -3.61 1.84 0.14
N GLN A 91 -2.79 0.90 0.63
CA GLN A 91 -2.48 0.78 2.05
C GLN A 91 -1.74 2.03 2.56
N THR A 92 -0.75 2.54 1.82
CA THR A 92 -0.06 3.80 2.13
C THR A 92 -1.04 4.97 2.15
N LEU A 93 -1.93 5.09 1.14
CA LEU A 93 -2.95 6.14 1.10
C LEU A 93 -3.89 6.09 2.30
N LYS A 94 -4.26 4.89 2.77
CA LYS A 94 -5.09 4.71 3.97
C LYS A 94 -4.36 5.20 5.23
N SER A 95 -3.10 4.84 5.42
CA SER A 95 -2.28 5.29 6.55
C SER A 95 -2.12 6.82 6.55
N ASN A 96 -1.86 7.40 5.38
CA ASN A 96 -1.76 8.85 5.21
C ASN A 96 -3.09 9.56 5.56
N ASN A 97 -4.24 9.00 5.14
CA ASN A 97 -5.54 9.55 5.50
C ASN A 97 -5.80 9.48 7.01
N SER A 98 -5.49 8.36 7.68
CA SER A 98 -5.63 8.28 9.15
C SER A 98 -4.70 9.25 9.88
N MET A 99 -3.48 9.45 9.37
CA MET A 99 -2.55 10.43 9.93
C MET A 99 -3.07 11.86 9.73
N ALA A 100 -3.61 12.18 8.56
CA ALA A 100 -4.22 13.48 8.30
C ALA A 100 -5.43 13.75 9.23
N GLN A 101 -6.26 12.74 9.50
CA GLN A 101 -7.36 12.88 10.48
C GLN A 101 -6.84 13.07 11.91
N ALA A 102 -5.82 12.31 12.32
CA ALA A 102 -5.19 12.48 13.63
C ALA A 102 -4.54 13.86 13.77
N MET A 103 -3.76 14.30 12.77
CA MET A 103 -3.18 15.63 12.71
C MET A 103 -4.24 16.71 12.77
N LYS A 104 -5.38 16.57 12.08
CA LYS A 104 -6.49 17.53 12.19
C LYS A 104 -7.03 17.64 13.63
N GLY A 105 -7.08 16.54 14.38
CA GLY A 105 -7.44 16.53 15.80
C GLY A 105 -6.39 17.23 16.67
N VAL A 106 -5.12 16.90 16.47
CA VAL A 106 -3.98 17.51 17.18
C VAL A 106 -3.87 19.01 16.88
N THR A 107 -4.03 19.43 15.63
CA THR A 107 -4.02 20.84 15.23
C THR A 107 -5.18 21.61 15.85
N LYS A 108 -6.38 21.01 15.94
CA LYS A 108 -7.50 21.63 16.67
C LYS A 108 -7.18 21.81 18.16
N ALA A 109 -6.61 20.79 18.80
CA ALA A 109 -6.20 20.84 20.20
C ALA A 109 -5.09 21.88 20.44
N MET A 110 -4.11 21.95 19.53
CA MET A 110 -3.07 22.98 19.57
C MET A 110 -3.64 24.39 19.34
N ALA A 111 -4.61 24.56 18.44
CA ALA A 111 -5.27 25.84 18.23
C ALA A 111 -6.06 26.29 19.46
N THR A 112 -6.75 25.37 20.15
CA THR A 112 -7.43 25.67 21.42
C THR A 112 -6.44 25.99 22.53
N MET A 113 -5.34 25.24 22.63
CA MET A 113 -4.27 25.50 23.61
C MET A 113 -3.61 26.86 23.37
N ASN A 114 -3.37 27.22 22.11
CA ASN A 114 -2.79 28.52 21.74
C ASN A 114 -3.74 29.68 22.09
N ARG A 115 -5.06 29.51 21.92
CA ARG A 115 -6.04 30.51 22.37
C ARG A 115 -6.08 30.64 23.89
N GLN A 116 -6.04 29.52 24.62
CA GLN A 116 -6.02 29.54 26.09
C GLN A 116 -4.75 30.21 26.62
N LEU A 117 -3.57 29.82 26.12
CA LEU A 117 -2.31 30.47 26.49
C LEU A 117 -2.30 31.96 26.16
N GLY A 118 -2.87 32.37 25.02
CA GLY A 118 -2.99 33.78 24.66
C GLY A 118 -3.86 34.59 25.63
N LEU A 119 -4.93 34.01 26.16
CA LEU A 119 -5.79 34.64 27.18
C LEU A 119 -5.10 34.69 28.54
N ASN A 120 -4.47 33.59 28.96
CA ASN A 120 -3.78 33.50 30.24
C ASN A 120 -2.58 34.45 30.33
N LEU A 121 -1.83 34.62 29.24
CA LEU A 121 -0.69 35.52 29.18
C LEU A 121 -1.12 36.99 29.24
N THR A 122 -2.25 37.37 28.63
CA THR A 122 -2.81 38.71 28.77
C THR A 122 -3.32 39.00 30.17
N ASP A 123 -3.93 38.00 30.83
CA ASP A 123 -4.39 38.14 32.22
C ASP A 123 -3.20 38.24 33.20
N GLU A 124 -2.15 37.42 33.04
CA GLU A 124 -0.92 37.52 33.85
C GLU A 124 -0.10 38.79 33.58
N LEU A 125 -0.02 39.28 32.34
CA LEU A 125 0.64 40.55 32.00
C LEU A 125 -0.10 41.78 32.57
N SER A 126 -1.41 41.69 32.80
CA SER A 126 -2.18 42.76 33.43
C SER A 126 -1.96 42.85 34.95
N ASN A 127 -1.45 41.77 35.58
CA ASN A 127 -1.30 41.63 37.02
C ASN A 127 0.17 41.63 37.52
N LEU A 128 1.15 41.93 36.66
CA LEU A 128 2.56 42.07 37.08
C LEU A 128 2.97 43.56 37.22
N PRO A 129 3.49 44.01 38.39
CA PRO A 129 4.22 45.26 38.44
C PRO A 129 5.55 45.08 37.68
N SER A 130 5.91 46.06 36.86
CA SER A 130 7.11 46.03 36.03
C SER A 130 8.38 45.86 36.87
N THR A 131 8.97 44.67 36.91
CA THR A 131 10.39 44.50 37.24
C THR A 131 11.02 43.54 36.24
N GLY A 132 11.93 44.10 35.45
CA GLY A 132 12.68 43.38 34.44
C GLY A 132 13.59 42.33 35.08
N GLY A 133 13.34 41.07 34.74
CA GLY A 133 14.23 39.95 35.02
C GLY A 133 14.30 39.07 33.78
N SER A 134 15.44 39.13 33.07
CA SER A 134 15.69 38.27 31.92
C SER A 134 15.75 36.81 32.36
N LEU A 135 14.83 35.98 31.88
CA LEU A 135 14.91 34.53 32.00
C LEU A 135 15.28 33.94 30.65
N SER A 136 16.56 33.63 30.51
CA SER A 136 17.14 32.81 29.45
C SER A 136 16.60 31.39 29.55
N MET A 137 15.55 31.06 28.81
CA MET A 137 15.15 29.67 28.56
C MET A 137 15.81 29.19 27.27
N ALA A 138 16.98 28.58 27.43
CA ALA A 138 17.66 27.84 26.38
C ALA A 138 16.72 26.75 25.86
N GLY A 139 16.35 26.89 24.58
CA GLY A 139 15.47 25.98 23.88
C GLY A 139 16.01 24.55 23.84
N LYS A 140 15.28 23.63 24.47
CA LYS A 140 15.16 22.26 24.00
C LYS A 140 13.73 22.07 23.50
N LYS A 141 13.50 22.43 22.23
CA LYS A 141 12.38 21.89 21.45
C LYS A 141 12.66 20.40 21.27
N ALA A 142 12.01 19.57 22.06
CA ALA A 142 11.90 18.14 21.74
C ALA A 142 10.95 18.02 20.54
N GLU A 143 11.53 17.91 19.35
CA GLU A 143 10.82 17.52 18.14
C GLU A 143 10.41 16.04 18.28
N PRO A 144 9.16 15.66 17.96
CA PRO A 144 8.80 14.26 17.79
C PRO A 144 9.17 13.86 16.35
N GLN A 145 10.45 13.58 16.13
CA GLN A 145 10.94 12.93 14.90
C GLN A 145 11.76 11.71 15.30
N ALA A 146 11.20 10.51 15.11
CA ALA A 146 11.90 9.23 14.89
C ALA A 146 10.96 8.06 15.23
N ALA A 147 10.19 7.61 14.24
CA ALA A 147 9.56 6.28 14.29
C ALA A 147 9.13 5.80 12.88
N LEU A 148 9.03 6.71 11.91
CA LEU A 148 8.64 6.37 10.53
C LEU A 148 9.81 6.38 9.54
N ALA A 149 10.94 7.02 9.88
CA ALA A 149 12.12 7.07 9.01
C ALA A 149 12.93 5.76 9.00
N ASP A 150 12.93 5.02 10.11
CA ASP A 150 13.75 3.80 10.25
C ASP A 150 13.24 2.62 9.42
N ALA A 151 11.94 2.57 9.13
CA ALA A 151 11.34 1.48 8.34
C ALA A 151 11.55 1.65 6.82
N ASP A 152 11.63 2.90 6.33
CA ASP A 152 11.91 3.18 4.92
C ASP A 152 13.41 3.06 4.60
N ALA A 153 14.30 3.41 5.54
CA ALA A 153 15.75 3.26 5.40
C ALA A 153 16.20 1.80 5.21
N ASP A 154 15.61 0.87 5.99
CA ASP A 154 15.92 -0.57 5.90
C ASP A 154 15.40 -1.20 4.59
N LEU A 155 14.36 -0.62 3.99
CA LEU A 155 13.85 -1.01 2.67
C LEU A 155 14.73 -0.51 1.52
N GLU A 156 15.24 0.72 1.61
CA GLU A 156 16.18 1.29 0.63
C GLU A 156 17.50 0.51 0.60
N GLU A 157 18.00 0.08 1.76
CA GLU A 157 19.23 -0.71 1.86
C GLU A 157 19.05 -2.11 1.24
N ARG A 158 17.90 -2.76 1.48
CA ARG A 158 17.55 -4.04 0.82
C ARG A 158 17.39 -3.91 -0.69
N LEU A 159 16.88 -2.78 -1.19
CA LEU A 159 16.78 -2.51 -2.62
C LEU A 159 18.14 -2.27 -3.27
N ASN A 160 19.09 -1.64 -2.55
CA ASN A 160 20.44 -1.42 -3.04
C ASN A 160 21.25 -2.71 -3.10
N ASN A 161 21.05 -3.62 -2.15
CA ASN A 161 21.69 -4.95 -2.18
C ASN A 161 21.18 -5.82 -3.33
N LEU A 162 19.87 -5.74 -3.69
CA LEU A 162 19.33 -6.47 -4.86
C LEU A 162 19.78 -5.91 -6.23
N ARG A 163 20.34 -4.70 -6.27
CA ARG A 163 20.84 -4.07 -7.52
C ARG A 163 22.31 -4.33 -7.79
N LYS A 164 23.04 -4.88 -6.80
CA LYS A 164 24.48 -5.14 -6.87
C LYS A 164 24.85 -6.57 -7.26
N ASP A 165 23.86 -7.48 -7.28
CA ASP A 165 23.97 -8.85 -7.81
C ASP A 165 23.37 -8.94 -9.23
#